data_AF-A0A3E5DLZ6-F1
#
_entry.id   AF-A0A3E5DLZ6-F1
#
_cell.length_a   1.000
_cell.length_b   1.000
_cell.length_c   1.000
_cell.angle_alpha   90.00
_cell.angle_beta   90.00
_cell.angle_gamma   90.00
#
_symmetry.space_group_name_H-M   'P 1'
#
loop_
_entity.id
_entity.type
_entity.pdbx_description
1 polymer ?
#
loop_
_entity_poly.entity_id
_entity_poly.type
_entity_poly.pdbx_seq_one_letter_code
_entity_poly.pdbx_strand_id
1 'polypeptide(L)'
;MAITGVDNIEVYGVTTSSSDSRYVSVVATAADGTTVEKDEITAPGNTAVVKVLLDKSKIYTVEITGVKEDKSAGADVALHGIWFNVGVTNGISNISAAAAKKNGKTYNLAGQEVSSSTKGLIIKNGKKYVK
;
A
#
# COMPACT_ATOMS: atom_id res chain seq x y z
N MET A 1 -4.43 12.82 17.59
CA MET A 1 -5.10 11.53 17.30
C MET A 1 -4.06 10.58 16.76
N ALA A 2 -3.94 9.37 17.30
CA ALA A 2 -3.01 8.37 16.79
C ALA A 2 -3.73 7.46 15.78
N ILE A 3 -3.10 7.18 14.64
CA ILE A 3 -3.63 6.33 13.58
C ILE A 3 -2.66 5.16 13.30
N THR A 4 -3.19 4.03 12.85
CA THR A 4 -2.41 2.83 12.49
C THR A 4 -3.15 2.03 11.44
N GLY A 5 -2.44 1.17 10.69
CA GLY A 5 -3.06 0.32 9.65
C GLY A 5 -3.46 1.05 8.37
N VAL A 6 -3.05 2.32 8.21
CA VAL A 6 -3.35 3.19 7.06
C VAL A 6 -2.17 3.15 6.09
N ASP A 7 -2.43 2.96 4.79
CA ASP A 7 -1.41 3.05 3.72
C ASP A 7 -1.02 4.49 3.44
N ASN A 8 -2.02 5.37 3.43
CA ASN A 8 -1.81 6.78 3.15
C ASN A 8 -2.95 7.64 3.70
N ILE A 9 -2.62 8.90 3.91
CA ILE A 9 -3.59 9.96 4.18
C ILE A 9 -3.67 10.86 2.96
N GLU A 10 -4.88 11.24 2.58
CA GLU A 10 -5.12 12.27 1.58
C GLU A 10 -5.86 13.44 2.25
N VAL A 11 -5.24 14.62 2.24
CA VAL A 11 -5.78 15.84 2.86
C VAL A 11 -6.11 16.85 1.77
N TYR A 12 -7.34 17.34 1.79
CA TYR A 12 -7.88 18.28 0.82
C TYR A 12 -8.08 19.63 1.50
N GLY A 13 -7.39 20.64 1.00
CA GLY A 13 -7.47 21.99 1.56
C GLY A 13 -7.39 23.08 0.50
N VAL A 14 -8.03 24.20 0.78
CA VAL A 14 -7.94 25.42 -0.05
C VAL A 14 -7.61 26.63 0.82
N THR A 15 -6.75 27.52 0.32
CA THR A 15 -6.47 28.80 0.98
C THR A 15 -7.76 29.60 1.15
N THR A 16 -7.94 30.19 2.32
CA THR A 16 -9.05 31.13 2.56
C THR A 16 -8.70 32.55 2.11
N SER A 17 -7.46 32.80 1.69
CA SER A 17 -7.07 34.07 1.07
C SER A 17 -7.77 34.23 -0.28
N SER A 18 -8.11 35.46 -0.63
CA SER A 18 -8.61 35.82 -1.96
C SER A 18 -7.50 36.06 -2.98
N SER A 19 -6.25 36.17 -2.54
CA SER A 19 -5.11 36.51 -3.40
C SER A 19 -3.91 35.57 -3.24
N ASP A 20 -3.69 35.05 -2.04
CA ASP A 20 -2.42 34.41 -1.71
C ASP A 20 -2.52 32.89 -1.80
N SER A 21 -1.52 32.32 -2.48
CA SER A 21 -1.24 30.90 -2.38
C SER A 21 -0.68 30.55 -1.00
N ARG A 22 -0.97 29.33 -0.54
CA ARG A 22 -0.54 28.79 0.74
C ARG A 22 -0.20 27.32 0.57
N TYR A 23 0.61 26.76 1.45
CA TYR A 23 0.79 25.33 1.51
C TYR A 23 -0.18 24.71 2.50
N VAL A 24 -0.73 23.56 2.11
CA VAL A 24 -1.27 22.59 3.06
C VAL A 24 -0.12 21.65 3.38
N SER A 25 0.31 21.65 4.64
CA SER A 25 1.39 20.81 5.15
C SER A 25 0.81 19.70 5.99
N VAL A 26 1.30 18.48 5.78
CA VAL A 26 0.93 17.30 6.56
C VAL A 26 2.20 16.64 7.06
N VAL A 27 2.35 16.59 8.38
CA VAL A 27 3.46 15.91 9.07
C VAL A 27 2.89 14.73 9.82
N ALA A 28 3.36 13.53 9.49
CA ALA A 28 3.05 12.31 10.21
C ALA A 28 4.28 11.85 10.99
N THR A 29 4.19 11.83 12.32
CA THR A 29 5.27 11.40 13.23
C THR A 29 4.91 10.05 13.83
N ALA A 30 5.73 9.03 13.53
CA ALA A 30 5.61 7.71 14.11
C ALA A 30 6.00 7.71 15.59
N ALA A 31 5.50 6.72 16.35
CA ALA A 31 5.85 6.54 17.76
C ALA A 31 7.36 6.33 18.01
N ASP A 32 8.12 5.91 17.00
CA ASP A 32 9.58 5.78 17.05
C ASP A 32 10.33 7.09 16.71
N GLY A 33 9.61 8.18 16.46
CA GLY A 33 10.14 9.50 16.10
C GLY A 33 10.37 9.71 14.60
N THR A 34 10.17 8.69 13.74
CA THR A 34 10.28 8.84 12.29
C THR A 34 9.20 9.78 11.77
N THR A 35 9.58 10.77 10.95
CA THR A 35 8.63 11.70 10.32
C THR A 35 8.47 11.42 8.83
N VAL A 36 7.24 11.60 8.33
CA VAL A 36 6.93 11.71 6.91
C VAL A 36 6.18 13.01 6.72
N GLU A 37 6.70 13.89 5.87
CA GLU A 37 6.14 15.21 5.64
C GLU A 37 5.87 15.41 4.15
N LYS A 38 4.71 16.00 3.84
CA LYS A 38 4.41 16.52 2.51
C LYS A 38 3.64 17.82 2.59
N ASP A 39 3.93 18.66 1.60
CA ASP A 39 3.24 19.91 1.37
C ASP A 39 2.73 19.95 -0.06
N GLU A 40 1.54 20.51 -0.25
CA GLU A 40 1.03 20.87 -1.58
C GLU A 40 0.48 22.28 -1.56
N ILE A 41 0.72 23.01 -2.66
CA ILE A 41 0.30 24.41 -2.78
C ILE A 41 -1.17 24.49 -3.16
N THR A 42 -1.89 25.38 -2.50
CA THR A 42 -3.24 25.80 -2.84
C THR A 42 -3.23 27.29 -3.21
N ALA A 43 -4.08 27.65 -4.16
CA ALA A 43 -4.37 29.03 -4.55
C ALA A 43 -5.88 29.30 -4.39
N PRO A 44 -6.33 30.57 -4.40
CA PRO A 44 -7.75 30.89 -4.27
C PRO A 44 -8.57 30.15 -5.34
N GLY A 45 -9.55 29.35 -4.91
CA GLY A 45 -10.37 28.50 -5.80
C GLY A 45 -9.74 27.16 -6.21
N ASN A 46 -8.49 26.90 -5.85
CA ASN A 46 -7.73 25.71 -6.25
C ASN A 46 -7.37 24.86 -5.03
N THR A 47 -7.97 23.68 -4.92
CA THR A 47 -7.69 22.73 -3.82
C THR A 47 -6.32 22.06 -4.00
N ALA A 48 -5.54 22.05 -2.92
CA ALA A 48 -4.38 21.17 -2.76
C ALA A 48 -4.83 19.80 -2.24
N VAL A 49 -4.19 18.73 -2.73
CA VAL A 49 -4.40 17.36 -2.26
C VAL A 49 -3.07 16.80 -1.79
N VAL A 50 -2.84 16.81 -0.48
CA VAL A 50 -1.61 16.28 0.11
C VAL A 50 -1.77 14.79 0.32
N LYS A 51 -0.95 13.98 -0.36
CA LYS A 51 -0.89 12.54 -0.17
C LYS A 51 0.36 12.13 0.59
N VAL A 52 0.17 11.60 1.79
CA VAL A 52 1.27 11.09 2.65
C VAL A 52 1.19 9.57 2.69
N LEU A 53 2.21 8.89 2.14
CA LEU A 53 2.36 7.44 2.28
C LEU A 53 2.88 7.09 3.68
N LEU A 54 2.30 6.07 4.30
CA LEU A 54 2.62 5.63 5.65
C LEU A 54 2.95 4.14 5.67
N ASP A 55 3.74 3.75 6.65
CA ASP A 55 3.93 2.34 6.99
C ASP A 55 2.75 1.88 7.85
N LYS A 56 1.90 1.00 7.30
CA LYS A 56 0.74 0.42 7.99
C LYS A 56 1.07 -0.23 9.33
N SER A 57 2.29 -0.71 9.52
CA SER A 57 2.72 -1.37 10.76
C SER A 57 3.03 -0.40 11.90
N LYS A 58 3.15 0.90 11.59
CA LYS A 58 3.48 1.94 12.57
C LYS A 58 2.25 2.73 13.01
N ILE A 59 2.37 3.28 14.22
CA ILE A 59 1.39 4.20 14.81
C ILE A 59 1.90 5.62 14.59
N TYR A 60 1.10 6.48 13.97
CA TYR A 60 1.42 7.87 13.66
C TYR A 60 0.52 8.86 14.41
N THR A 61 1.10 9.97 14.84
CA THR A 61 0.36 11.21 15.09
C THR A 61 0.49 12.09 13.87
N VAL A 62 -0.62 12.73 13.47
CA VAL A 62 -0.67 13.54 12.25
C VAL A 62 -0.99 14.97 12.62
N GLU A 63 -0.20 15.89 12.11
CA GLU A 63 -0.39 17.33 12.17
C GLU A 63 -0.66 17.84 10.76
N ILE A 64 -1.68 18.69 10.63
CA ILE A 64 -2.07 19.33 9.38
C ILE A 64 -2.09 20.83 9.63
N THR A 65 -1.31 21.58 8.87
CA THR A 65 -1.17 23.03 9.04
C THR A 65 -1.23 23.73 7.71
N GLY A 66 -1.90 24.88 7.67
CA GLY A 66 -1.70 25.84 6.58
C GLY A 66 -0.47 26.70 6.88
N VAL A 67 0.38 26.93 5.88
CA VAL A 67 1.54 27.83 6.00
C VAL A 67 1.62 28.75 4.79
N LYS A 68 2.24 29.92 4.96
CA LYS A 68 2.51 30.83 3.83
C LYS A 68 3.37 30.16 2.78
N GLU A 69 3.31 30.66 1.54
CA GLU A 69 4.13 30.14 0.43
C GLU A 69 5.65 30.23 0.73
N ASP A 70 6.09 31.26 1.45
CA ASP A 70 7.48 31.40 1.90
C ASP A 70 7.82 30.56 3.17
N LYS A 71 6.84 29.81 3.70
CA LYS A 71 6.91 29.02 4.94
C LYS A 71 7.35 29.80 6.18
N SER A 72 7.26 31.14 6.17
CA SER A 72 7.71 31.99 7.27
C SER A 72 6.80 31.93 8.50
N ALA A 73 5.52 31.58 8.30
CA ALA A 73 4.50 31.53 9.34
C ALA A 73 3.33 30.63 8.95
N GLY A 74 2.54 30.24 9.96
CA GLY A 74 1.22 29.64 9.76
C GLY A 74 0.27 30.58 9.00
N ALA A 75 -0.66 29.98 8.27
CA ALA A 75 -1.67 30.69 7.50
C ALA A 75 -2.96 29.87 7.40
N ASP A 76 -4.10 30.53 7.27
CA ASP A 76 -5.39 29.84 7.25
C ASP A 76 -5.61 29.05 5.95
N VAL A 77 -6.02 27.80 6.11
CA VAL A 77 -6.47 26.92 5.02
C VAL A 77 -7.77 26.29 5.49
N ALA A 78 -8.78 26.27 4.63
CA ALA A 78 -10.01 25.52 4.86
C ALA A 78 -9.79 24.07 4.43
N LEU A 79 -9.82 23.14 5.39
CA LEU A 79 -9.83 21.71 5.12
C LEU A 79 -11.26 21.27 4.86
N HIS A 80 -11.47 20.56 3.75
CA HIS A 80 -12.79 20.05 3.36
C HIS A 80 -12.83 18.54 3.17
N GLY A 81 -11.69 17.86 3.34
CA GLY A 81 -11.65 16.41 3.41
C GLY A 81 -10.34 15.86 3.96
N ILE A 82 -10.44 14.80 4.75
CA ILE A 82 -9.30 14.02 5.26
C ILE A 82 -9.67 12.55 5.10
N TRP A 83 -8.96 11.85 4.22
CA TRP A 83 -9.17 10.44 3.96
C TRP A 83 -8.03 9.60 4.54
N PHE A 84 -8.39 8.54 5.25
CA PHE A 84 -7.46 7.52 5.74
C PHE A 84 -7.66 6.26 4.91
N ASN A 85 -6.73 6.01 3.98
CA ASN A 85 -6.81 4.87 3.07
C ASN A 85 -6.19 3.63 3.70
N VAL A 86 -7.03 2.67 4.10
CA VAL A 86 -6.61 1.34 4.57
C VAL A 86 -6.68 0.40 3.36
N GLY A 87 -5.63 0.33 2.54
CA GLY A 87 -5.72 -0.35 1.24
C GLY A 87 -6.12 -1.82 1.37
N VAL A 88 -6.72 -2.32 0.29
CA VAL A 88 -7.29 -3.66 0.19
C VAL A 88 -6.23 -4.74 0.36
N THR A 89 -6.41 -5.61 1.35
CA THR A 89 -5.69 -6.88 1.38
C THR A 89 -6.45 -7.84 0.45
N ASN A 90 -5.79 -8.42 -0.54
CA ASN A 90 -6.42 -9.44 -1.39
C ASN A 90 -6.61 -10.77 -0.63
N GLY A 91 -6.45 -10.79 0.70
CA GLY A 91 -6.52 -11.99 1.54
C GLY A 91 -5.40 -13.01 1.30
N ILE A 92 -4.50 -12.76 0.35
CA ILE A 92 -3.42 -13.67 -0.05
C ILE A 92 -2.09 -13.01 0.32
N SER A 93 -1.45 -13.51 1.39
CA SER A 93 -0.16 -12.99 1.85
C SER A 93 1.02 -13.56 1.05
N ASN A 94 0.88 -14.76 0.48
CA ASN A 94 1.84 -15.37 -0.44
C ASN A 94 1.21 -16.58 -1.14
N ILE A 95 1.55 -16.85 -2.41
CA ILE A 95 1.38 -18.16 -3.04
C ILE A 95 2.78 -18.71 -3.27
N SER A 96 3.21 -19.64 -2.41
CA SER A 96 4.37 -20.47 -2.73
C SER A 96 3.87 -21.63 -3.58
N ALA A 97 4.06 -21.56 -4.89
CA ALA A 97 4.05 -22.77 -5.70
C ALA A 97 5.31 -23.55 -5.28
N ALA A 98 5.16 -24.54 -4.38
CA ALA A 98 6.26 -25.45 -4.09
C ALA A 98 6.76 -25.99 -5.43
N ALA A 99 8.03 -25.75 -5.77
CA ALA A 99 8.60 -26.20 -7.02
C ALA A 99 8.21 -27.67 -7.22
N ALA A 100 7.47 -27.98 -8.28
CA ALA A 100 6.98 -29.33 -8.53
C ALA A 100 8.17 -30.28 -8.35
N LYS A 101 8.08 -31.22 -7.39
CA LYS A 101 9.19 -32.15 -7.11
C LYS A 101 9.70 -32.67 -8.47
N LYS A 102 10.97 -32.41 -8.80
CA LYS A 102 11.57 -32.87 -10.08
C LYS A 102 11.31 -34.37 -10.30
N ASN A 103 11.15 -35.12 -9.21
CA ASN A 103 10.68 -36.50 -9.18
C ASN A 103 9.42 -36.68 -8.30
N GLY A 104 8.27 -36.17 -8.73
CA GLY A 104 6.99 -36.53 -8.11
C GLY A 104 6.67 -38.02 -8.25
N LYS A 105 5.69 -38.49 -7.46
CA LYS A 105 5.15 -39.86 -7.51
C LYS A 105 4.70 -40.21 -8.94
N THR A 106 4.87 -41.47 -9.32
CA THR A 106 4.45 -41.98 -10.65
C THR A 106 3.12 -42.69 -10.49
N TYR A 107 2.19 -42.45 -11.42
CA TYR A 107 0.87 -43.07 -11.42
C TYR A 107 0.59 -43.76 -12.75
N ASN A 108 -0.20 -44.83 -12.73
CA ASN A 108 -0.80 -45.38 -13.95
C ASN A 108 -2.06 -44.57 -14.35
N LEU A 109 -2.69 -44.92 -15.47
CA LEU A 109 -3.92 -44.23 -15.93
C LEU A 109 -5.13 -44.42 -15.02
N ALA A 110 -5.12 -45.43 -14.14
CA ALA A 110 -6.13 -45.64 -13.11
C ALA A 110 -5.88 -44.78 -11.85
N GLY A 111 -4.83 -43.95 -11.83
CA GLY A 111 -4.49 -43.10 -10.69
C GLY A 111 -3.83 -43.84 -9.52
N GLN A 112 -3.40 -45.09 -9.72
CA GLN A 112 -2.67 -45.85 -8.70
C GLN A 112 -1.20 -45.47 -8.72
N GLU A 113 -0.60 -45.25 -7.54
CA GLU A 113 0.84 -45.04 -7.42
C GLU A 113 1.59 -46.31 -7.84
N VAL A 114 2.56 -46.16 -8.73
CA VAL A 114 3.35 -47.26 -9.27
C VAL A 114 4.83 -46.93 -9.18
N SER A 115 5.67 -47.96 -9.28
CA SER A 115 7.12 -47.78 -9.37
C SER A 115 7.48 -46.86 -10.55
N SER A 116 8.54 -46.05 -10.38
CA SER A 116 9.11 -45.26 -11.47
C SER A 116 9.68 -46.09 -12.63
N SER A 117 9.88 -47.40 -12.43
CA SER A 117 10.35 -48.36 -13.44
C SER A 117 9.24 -49.06 -14.22
N THR A 118 7.97 -48.79 -13.92
CA THR A 118 6.82 -49.38 -14.62
C THR A 118 6.85 -49.02 -16.11
N LYS A 119 6.64 -50.03 -16.96
CA LYS A 119 6.56 -49.89 -18.42
C LYS A 119 5.16 -49.42 -18.85
N GLY A 120 5.09 -48.74 -19.99
CA GLY A 120 3.84 -48.26 -20.59
C GLY A 120 3.57 -46.77 -20.34
N LEU A 121 2.31 -46.36 -20.50
CA LEU A 121 1.88 -44.97 -20.31
C LEU A 121 1.71 -44.65 -18.82
N ILE A 122 2.53 -43.74 -18.31
CA ILE A 122 2.56 -43.30 -16.92
C ILE A 122 2.28 -41.80 -16.80
N ILE A 123 1.86 -41.37 -15.61
CA ILE A 123 1.65 -39.97 -15.24
C ILE A 123 2.70 -39.58 -14.19
N LYS A 124 3.47 -38.54 -14.48
CA LYS A 124 4.44 -37.94 -13.54
C LYS A 124 4.33 -36.43 -13.61
N ASN A 125 4.24 -35.75 -12.46
CA ASN A 125 4.10 -34.28 -12.38
C ASN A 125 2.95 -33.74 -13.28
N GLY A 126 1.81 -34.45 -13.33
CA GLY A 126 0.65 -34.07 -14.13
C GLY A 126 0.81 -34.25 -15.65
N LYS A 127 1.94 -34.79 -16.12
CA LYS A 127 2.22 -35.03 -17.54
C LYS A 127 2.28 -36.53 -17.84
N LYS A 128 1.82 -36.92 -19.03
CA LYS A 128 1.86 -38.31 -19.52
C LYS A 128 3.21 -38.60 -20.17
N TYR A 129 3.79 -39.78 -19.90
CA TYR A 129 5.05 -40.26 -20.48
C TYR A 129 4.92 -41.72 -20.89
N VAL A 130 5.59 -42.13 -21.97
CA VAL A 130 5.72 -43.54 -22.37
C VAL A 130 7.10 -44.02 -21.93
N LYS A 131 7.15 -45.14 -21.20
CA LYS A 131 8.38 -45.74 -20.70
C LYS A 131 8.52 -47.20 -21.11
#